data_AF-A0A9P1ETM3-F1
#
_entry.id   AF-A0A9P1ETM3-F1
#
_cell.length_a   1.000
_cell.length_b   1.000
_cell.length_c   1.000
_cell.angle_alpha   90.00
_cell.angle_beta   90.00
_cell.angle_gamma   90.00
#
_symmetry.space_group_name_H-M   'P 1'
#
loop_
_entity.id
_entity.type
_entity.pdbx_description
1 polymer ?
#
loop_
_entity_poly.entity_id
_entity_poly.type
_entity_poly.pdbx_seq_one_letter_code
_entity_poly.pdbx_strand_id
1 'polypeptide(L)'
;MIIEVRDDLGSAASIFSRKHPLSCWLSSMLMCFADAFLANFLLGEPVIAPFKRHDDVILATIVWYLVFYAPFDGIYKISKITPVKCVLAVMKEVKRAYKVSHGVSHAAKLYPNSYLVQILVGTAKGAGSGIVRTLEQLVRGVWLPTHNELLRPSFATKACVVAATVLALEKNGSYLTAPHDLIYLVIVGFFVYFKLSAVILHVTDPFAPIENLFCAIFMGGIWDAVSRALAASRDRRAAGHSNENGSIAASEKKDQ
;
A
#
# COMPACT_ATOMS: atom_id res chain seq x y z
N MET A 1 10.81 -7.82 -2.81
CA MET A 1 9.78 -8.61 -2.11
C MET A 1 10.41 -9.54 -1.10
N ILE A 2 11.29 -10.45 -1.50
CA ILE A 2 11.91 -11.43 -0.58
C ILE A 2 12.71 -10.78 0.57
N ILE A 3 13.45 -9.70 0.28
CA ILE A 3 14.16 -8.92 1.30
C ILE A 3 13.17 -8.36 2.35
N GLU A 4 11.99 -7.95 1.92
CA GLU A 4 10.94 -7.41 2.82
C GLU A 4 10.32 -8.54 3.66
N VAL A 5 10.10 -9.72 3.09
CA VAL A 5 9.69 -10.92 3.86
C VAL A 5 10.71 -11.25 4.94
N ARG A 6 12.00 -11.18 4.61
CA ARG A 6 13.08 -11.39 5.57
C ARG A 6 13.10 -10.32 6.65
N ASP A 7 12.91 -9.05 6.29
CA ASP A 7 12.85 -7.94 7.25
C ASP A 7 11.65 -8.05 8.18
N ASP A 8 10.49 -8.52 7.69
CA ASP A 8 9.28 -8.78 8.49
C ASP A 8 9.45 -9.89 9.53
N LEU A 9 10.32 -10.87 9.24
CA LEU A 9 10.67 -11.93 10.18
C LEU A 9 11.62 -11.43 11.29
N GLY A 10 12.23 -10.25 11.12
CA GLY A 10 13.09 -9.62 12.11
C GLY A 10 14.23 -10.52 12.61
N SER A 11 14.44 -10.54 13.93
CA SER A 11 15.48 -11.36 14.58
C SER A 11 15.25 -12.87 14.43
N ALA A 12 14.01 -13.30 14.21
CA ALA A 12 13.67 -14.71 14.03
C ALA A 12 13.92 -15.22 12.60
N ALA A 13 14.28 -14.36 11.64
CA ALA A 13 14.42 -14.73 10.23
C ALA A 13 15.42 -15.87 9.99
N SER A 14 16.57 -15.86 10.68
CA SER A 14 17.61 -16.88 10.52
C SER A 14 17.20 -18.24 11.11
N ILE A 15 16.54 -18.22 12.27
CA ILE A 15 16.06 -19.45 12.95
C ILE A 15 14.88 -20.04 12.18
N PHE A 16 13.92 -19.18 11.78
CA PHE A 16 12.71 -19.60 11.08
C PHE A 16 13.03 -20.20 9.70
N SER A 17 13.85 -19.53 8.89
CA SER A 17 14.24 -20.05 7.56
C SER A 17 14.91 -21.42 7.64
N ARG A 18 15.79 -21.63 8.64
CA ARG A 18 16.48 -22.91 8.84
C ARG A 18 15.59 -24.03 9.40
N LYS A 19 14.65 -23.70 10.29
CA LYS A 19 13.75 -24.69 10.91
C LYS A 19 12.56 -25.04 10.01
N HIS A 20 12.06 -24.07 9.23
CA HIS A 20 10.89 -24.21 8.38
C HIS A 20 11.15 -23.65 6.95
N PRO A 21 12.09 -24.25 6.19
CA PRO A 21 12.51 -23.71 4.89
C PRO A 21 11.37 -23.68 3.86
N LEU A 22 10.50 -24.70 3.84
CA LEU A 22 9.35 -24.75 2.92
C LEU A 22 8.32 -23.66 3.21
N SER A 23 8.06 -23.37 4.48
CA SER A 23 7.15 -22.28 4.87
C SER A 23 7.73 -20.92 4.45
N CYS A 24 9.03 -20.70 4.68
CA CYS A 24 9.73 -19.49 4.26
C CYS A 24 9.75 -19.32 2.72
N TRP A 25 9.95 -20.41 1.98
CA TRP A 25 9.87 -20.41 0.53
C TRP A 25 8.46 -20.06 0.04
N LEU A 26 7.43 -20.70 0.60
CA LEU A 26 6.04 -20.46 0.22
C LEU A 26 5.62 -19.01 0.48
N SER A 27 5.94 -18.47 1.66
CA SER A 27 5.78 -17.05 2.00
C SER A 27 6.43 -16.13 0.95
N SER A 28 7.65 -16.46 0.54
CA SER A 28 8.39 -15.69 -0.46
C SER A 28 7.74 -15.76 -1.84
N MET A 29 7.24 -16.92 -2.25
CA MET A 29 6.53 -17.10 -3.52
C MET A 29 5.19 -16.35 -3.53
N LEU A 30 4.42 -16.44 -2.44
CA LEU A 30 3.17 -15.70 -2.27
C LEU A 30 3.39 -14.19 -2.44
N MET A 31 4.46 -13.65 -1.85
CA MET A 31 4.79 -12.23 -1.96
C MET A 31 5.37 -11.82 -3.32
N CYS A 32 6.09 -12.71 -4.01
CA CYS A 32 6.63 -12.45 -5.35
C CYS A 32 5.53 -12.42 -6.43
N PHE A 33 4.51 -13.26 -6.28
CA PHE A 33 3.41 -13.41 -7.24
C PHE A 33 2.06 -12.89 -6.72
N ALA A 34 2.07 -12.11 -5.64
CA ALA A 34 0.88 -11.59 -4.97
C ALA A 34 -0.10 -10.90 -5.93
N ASP A 35 0.42 -10.10 -6.85
CA ASP A 35 -0.34 -9.42 -7.90
C ASP A 35 -1.12 -10.39 -8.80
N ALA A 36 -0.51 -11.51 -9.16
CA ALA A 36 -1.12 -12.51 -10.03
C ALA A 36 -2.15 -13.36 -9.27
N PHE A 37 -1.86 -13.73 -8.01
CA PHE A 37 -2.86 -14.40 -7.15
C PHE A 37 -4.12 -13.55 -6.99
N LEU A 38 -3.95 -12.27 -6.64
CA LEU A 38 -5.08 -11.38 -6.40
C LEU A 38 -5.85 -11.11 -7.70
N ALA A 39 -5.17 -10.86 -8.81
CA ALA A 39 -5.84 -10.63 -10.09
C ALA A 39 -6.62 -11.87 -10.57
N ASN A 40 -6.05 -13.07 -10.42
CA ASN A 40 -6.72 -14.31 -10.81
C ASN A 40 -7.93 -14.58 -9.92
N PHE A 41 -7.79 -14.34 -8.61
CA PHE A 41 -8.91 -14.45 -7.67
C PHE A 41 -10.07 -13.52 -8.06
N LEU A 42 -9.78 -12.26 -8.41
CA LEU A 42 -10.81 -11.30 -8.85
C LEU A 42 -11.47 -11.65 -10.19
N LEU A 43 -10.72 -12.30 -11.09
CA LEU A 43 -11.23 -12.71 -12.41
C LEU A 43 -11.86 -14.10 -12.43
N GLY A 44 -11.84 -14.84 -11.31
CA GLY A 44 -12.30 -16.22 -11.24
C GLY A 44 -11.40 -17.21 -11.99
N GLU A 45 -10.16 -16.82 -12.29
CA GLU A 45 -9.15 -17.68 -12.90
C GLU A 45 -8.47 -18.55 -11.83
N PRO A 46 -7.88 -19.71 -12.20
CA PRO A 46 -7.17 -20.55 -11.23
C PRO A 46 -6.04 -19.77 -10.55
N VAL A 47 -6.12 -19.62 -9.23
CA VAL A 47 -5.13 -18.89 -8.41
C VAL A 47 -3.74 -19.54 -8.49
N ILE A 48 -3.66 -20.83 -8.81
CA ILE A 48 -2.39 -21.55 -8.98
C ILE A 48 -1.69 -21.26 -10.32
N ALA A 49 -2.34 -20.57 -11.27
CA ALA A 49 -1.78 -20.31 -12.60
C ALA A 49 -0.39 -19.64 -12.60
N PRO A 50 0.00 -18.76 -11.65
CA PRO A 50 1.34 -18.19 -11.62
C PRO A 50 2.45 -19.24 -11.54
N PHE A 51 2.19 -20.41 -10.92
CA PHE A 51 3.16 -21.50 -10.81
C PHE A 51 3.36 -22.31 -12.09
N LYS A 52 2.51 -22.13 -13.12
CA LYS A 52 2.72 -22.77 -14.42
C LYS A 52 3.95 -22.23 -15.16
N ARG A 53 4.41 -21.02 -14.80
CA ARG A 53 5.60 -20.38 -15.38
C ARG A 53 6.84 -20.81 -14.60
N HIS A 54 7.40 -21.95 -15.01
CA HIS A 54 8.56 -22.57 -14.35
C HIS A 54 9.75 -21.61 -14.28
N ASP A 55 10.03 -20.84 -15.34
CA ASP A 55 11.15 -19.88 -15.38
C ASP A 55 11.06 -18.84 -14.25
N ASP A 56 9.88 -18.26 -14.04
CA ASP A 56 9.67 -17.26 -13.00
C ASP A 56 9.78 -17.87 -11.60
N VAL A 57 9.23 -19.08 -11.41
CA VAL A 57 9.28 -19.78 -10.12
C VAL A 57 10.72 -20.18 -9.78
N ILE A 58 11.49 -20.68 -10.75
CA ILE A 58 12.89 -21.05 -10.57
C ILE A 58 13.71 -19.80 -10.24
N LEU A 59 13.55 -18.72 -11.00
CA LEU A 59 14.25 -17.45 -10.74
C LEU A 59 13.93 -16.92 -9.35
N ALA A 60 12.64 -16.88 -8.97
CA ALA A 60 12.24 -16.42 -7.64
C ALA A 60 12.80 -17.32 -6.53
N THR A 61 12.88 -18.63 -6.76
CA THR A 61 13.46 -19.61 -5.82
C THR A 61 14.97 -19.43 -5.67
N ILE A 62 15.69 -19.16 -6.76
CA ILE A 62 17.12 -18.84 -6.72
C ILE A 62 17.34 -17.56 -5.91
N VAL A 63 16.58 -16.49 -6.19
CA VAL A 63 16.68 -15.23 -5.43
C VAL A 63 16.33 -15.45 -3.96
N TRP A 64 15.32 -16.28 -3.65
CA TRP A 64 14.98 -16.66 -2.28
C TRP A 64 16.15 -17.33 -1.58
N TYR A 65 16.76 -18.32 -2.23
CA TYR A 65 17.89 -19.06 -1.67
C TYR A 65 19.07 -18.12 -1.40
N LEU A 66 19.39 -17.26 -2.37
CA LEU A 66 20.46 -16.27 -2.26
C LEU A 66 20.20 -15.23 -1.16
N VAL A 67 18.96 -14.79 -0.96
CA VAL A 67 18.62 -13.82 0.08
C VAL A 67 18.67 -14.44 1.48
N PHE A 68 18.35 -15.72 1.66
CA PHE A 68 18.33 -16.35 3.00
C PHE A 68 19.59 -17.13 3.37
N TYR A 69 20.27 -17.74 2.39
CA TYR A 69 21.32 -18.73 2.63
C TYR A 69 22.65 -18.42 1.93
N ALA A 70 22.80 -17.26 1.27
CA ALA A 70 24.09 -16.89 0.68
C ALA A 70 25.21 -16.83 1.75
N PRO A 71 26.45 -17.25 1.41
CA PRO A 71 27.58 -17.18 2.31
C PRO A 71 27.82 -15.72 2.75
N PHE A 72 28.19 -15.54 4.02
CA PHE A 72 28.44 -14.24 4.66
C PHE A 72 27.29 -13.23 4.63
N ASP A 73 26.09 -13.69 4.25
CA ASP A 73 24.93 -12.84 4.07
C ASP A 73 25.13 -11.73 3.00
N GLY A 74 26.01 -12.01 2.02
CA GLY A 74 26.52 -11.01 1.09
C GLY A 74 25.42 -10.34 0.26
N ILE A 75 24.53 -11.12 -0.35
CA ILE A 75 23.49 -10.59 -1.25
C ILE A 75 22.48 -9.72 -0.50
N TYR A 76 22.09 -10.11 0.72
CA TYR A 76 21.20 -9.31 1.53
C TYR A 76 21.85 -7.97 1.94
N LYS A 77 23.12 -8.01 2.38
CA LYS A 77 23.88 -6.80 2.74
C LYS A 77 24.08 -5.87 1.55
N ILE A 78 24.50 -6.40 0.40
CA ILE A 78 24.65 -5.64 -0.86
C ILE A 78 23.32 -5.03 -1.27
N SER A 79 22.21 -5.75 -1.17
CA SER A 79 20.90 -5.21 -1.53
C SER A 79 20.40 -4.11 -0.59
N LYS A 80 20.95 -4.01 0.62
CA LYS A 80 20.62 -2.96 1.59
C LYS A 80 21.44 -1.68 1.44
N ILE A 81 22.56 -1.69 0.70
CA ILE A 81 23.30 -0.45 0.47
C ILE A 81 22.46 0.51 -0.37
N THR A 82 22.40 1.78 0.04
CA THR A 82 21.54 2.81 -0.56
C THR A 82 21.60 2.88 -2.10
N PRO A 83 22.77 2.88 -2.77
CA PRO A 83 22.79 2.98 -4.24
C PRO A 83 22.16 1.76 -4.91
N VAL A 84 22.41 0.54 -4.42
CA VAL A 84 21.80 -0.68 -4.98
C VAL A 84 20.31 -0.71 -4.68
N LYS A 85 19.90 -0.36 -3.46
CA LYS A 85 18.49 -0.26 -3.08
C LYS A 85 17.74 0.73 -3.97
N CYS A 86 18.38 1.84 -4.33
CA CYS A 86 17.84 2.84 -5.25
C CYS A 86 17.59 2.25 -6.64
N VAL A 87 18.58 1.60 -7.24
CA VAL A 87 18.45 0.92 -8.55
C VAL A 87 17.34 -0.13 -8.52
N LEU A 88 17.33 -0.99 -7.49
CA LEU A 88 16.29 -2.01 -7.32
C LEU A 88 14.89 -1.41 -7.16
N ALA A 89 14.78 -0.26 -6.49
CA ALA A 89 13.52 0.45 -6.33
C ALA A 89 13.01 1.00 -7.67
N VAL A 90 13.87 1.63 -8.48
CA VAL A 90 13.49 2.12 -9.83
C VAL A 90 13.02 0.96 -10.70
N MET A 91 13.80 -0.12 -10.78
CA MET A 91 13.45 -1.30 -11.58
C MET A 91 12.11 -1.92 -11.13
N LYS A 92 11.87 -1.97 -9.81
CA LYS A 92 10.60 -2.45 -9.25
C LYS A 92 9.42 -1.61 -9.71
N GLU A 93 9.56 -0.28 -9.74
CA GLU A 93 8.45 0.60 -10.14
C GLU A 93 8.17 0.58 -11.65
N VAL A 94 9.20 0.42 -12.49
CA VAL A 94 9.02 0.15 -13.93
C VAL A 94 8.23 -1.15 -14.12
N LYS A 95 8.60 -2.21 -13.38
CA LYS A 95 7.87 -3.49 -13.41
C LYS A 95 6.44 -3.36 -12.88
N ARG A 96 6.19 -2.48 -11.90
CA ARG A 96 4.85 -2.19 -11.37
C ARG A 96 3.96 -1.53 -12.43
N ALA A 97 4.45 -0.48 -13.09
CA ALA A 97 3.71 0.19 -14.16
C ALA A 97 3.33 -0.80 -15.28
N TYR A 98 4.27 -1.68 -15.66
CA TYR A 98 4.00 -2.77 -16.61
C TYR A 98 2.87 -3.68 -16.12
N LYS A 99 2.90 -4.12 -14.86
CA LYS A 99 1.87 -4.99 -14.27
C LYS A 99 0.49 -4.34 -14.25
N VAL A 100 0.40 -3.05 -13.93
CA VAL A 100 -0.86 -2.29 -13.96
C VAL A 100 -1.41 -2.23 -15.39
N SER A 101 -0.59 -1.83 -16.36
CA SER A 101 -0.99 -1.76 -17.77
C SER A 101 -1.44 -3.11 -18.33
N HIS A 102 -0.69 -4.17 -18.02
CA HIS A 102 -1.05 -5.54 -18.41
C HIS A 102 -2.33 -6.03 -17.69
N GLY A 103 -2.57 -5.60 -16.45
CA GLY A 103 -3.80 -5.88 -15.71
C GLY A 103 -5.04 -5.24 -16.34
N VAL A 104 -4.96 -3.94 -16.62
CA VAL A 104 -6.02 -3.20 -17.31
C VAL A 104 -6.28 -3.79 -18.70
N SER A 105 -5.21 -4.08 -19.46
CA SER A 105 -5.34 -4.66 -20.80
C SER A 105 -5.95 -6.06 -20.78
N HIS A 106 -5.62 -6.89 -19.79
CA HIS A 106 -6.21 -8.22 -19.63
C HIS A 106 -7.70 -8.12 -19.25
N ALA A 107 -8.04 -7.26 -18.30
CA ALA A 107 -9.43 -7.04 -17.90
C ALA A 107 -10.27 -6.43 -19.02
N ALA A 108 -9.72 -5.51 -19.81
CA ALA A 108 -10.40 -4.90 -20.95
C ALA A 108 -10.70 -5.91 -22.06
N LYS A 109 -9.86 -6.94 -22.23
CA LYS A 109 -10.13 -8.04 -23.18
C LYS A 109 -11.31 -8.90 -22.74
N LEU A 110 -11.45 -9.19 -21.43
CA LEU A 110 -12.55 -10.00 -20.89
C LEU A 110 -13.84 -9.19 -20.75
N TYR A 111 -13.72 -7.95 -20.28
CA TYR A 111 -14.84 -7.06 -19.94
C TYR A 111 -14.59 -5.65 -20.51
N PRO A 112 -14.77 -5.45 -21.83
CA PRO A 112 -14.45 -4.17 -22.48
C PRO A 112 -15.29 -3.00 -21.98
N ASN A 113 -16.57 -3.23 -21.64
CA ASN A 113 -17.48 -2.17 -21.20
C ASN A 113 -17.42 -1.91 -19.68
N SER A 114 -16.74 -2.76 -18.90
CA SER A 114 -16.76 -2.68 -17.44
C SER A 114 -15.52 -1.98 -16.89
N TYR A 115 -15.53 -0.64 -16.92
CA TYR A 115 -14.43 0.21 -16.44
C TYR A 115 -14.01 -0.10 -15.00
N LEU A 116 -14.98 -0.34 -14.10
CA LEU A 116 -14.71 -0.64 -12.69
C LEU A 116 -13.84 -1.91 -12.56
N VAL A 117 -14.15 -2.95 -13.34
CA VAL A 117 -13.40 -4.22 -13.33
C VAL A 117 -11.98 -3.99 -13.85
N GLN A 118 -11.81 -3.20 -14.91
CA GLN A 118 -10.50 -2.84 -15.46
C GLN A 118 -9.63 -2.11 -14.43
N ILE A 119 -10.20 -1.13 -13.74
CA ILE A 119 -9.51 -0.34 -12.71
C ILE A 119 -9.14 -1.23 -11.52
N LEU A 120 -10.06 -2.07 -11.04
CA LEU A 120 -9.81 -2.95 -9.91
C LEU A 120 -8.73 -3.98 -10.21
N VAL A 121 -8.77 -4.63 -11.38
CA VAL A 121 -7.76 -5.63 -11.78
C VAL A 121 -6.40 -4.97 -12.04
N GLY A 122 -6.38 -3.80 -12.66
CA GLY A 122 -5.15 -3.00 -12.84
C GLY A 122 -4.51 -2.64 -11.49
N THR A 123 -5.33 -2.14 -10.56
CA THR A 123 -4.90 -1.79 -9.19
C THR A 123 -4.44 -3.03 -8.42
N ALA A 124 -5.16 -4.15 -8.53
CA ALA A 124 -4.78 -5.42 -7.91
C ALA A 124 -3.43 -5.92 -8.42
N LYS A 125 -3.13 -5.78 -9.72
CA LYS A 125 -1.80 -6.13 -10.24
C LYS A 125 -0.69 -5.17 -9.81
N GLY A 126 -1.02 -3.91 -9.55
CA GLY A 126 -0.07 -2.89 -9.10
C GLY A 126 0.24 -2.93 -7.61
N ALA A 127 -0.78 -3.16 -6.77
CA ALA A 127 -0.71 -3.02 -5.31
C ALA A 127 -1.17 -4.28 -4.53
N GLY A 128 -1.46 -5.39 -5.21
CA GLY A 128 -1.97 -6.61 -4.58
C GLY A 128 -1.04 -7.25 -3.54
N SER A 129 0.25 -6.89 -3.54
CA SER A 129 1.18 -7.32 -2.49
C SER A 129 0.76 -6.89 -1.09
N GLY A 130 0.09 -5.75 -0.92
CA GLY A 130 -0.37 -5.31 0.40
C GLY A 130 -1.47 -6.20 0.98
N ILE A 131 -2.44 -6.58 0.14
CA ILE A 131 -3.58 -7.43 0.56
C ILE A 131 -3.10 -8.86 0.83
N VAL A 132 -2.28 -9.42 -0.08
CA VAL A 132 -1.74 -10.78 0.08
C VAL A 132 -0.81 -10.86 1.29
N ARG A 133 -0.12 -9.77 1.67
CA ARG A 133 0.72 -9.75 2.88
C ARG A 133 -0.07 -10.03 4.15
N THR A 134 -1.29 -9.52 4.30
CA THR A 134 -2.12 -9.82 5.48
C THR A 134 -2.46 -11.32 5.55
N LEU A 135 -2.76 -11.95 4.40
CA LEU A 135 -2.99 -13.39 4.33
C LEU A 135 -1.72 -14.19 4.63
N GLU A 136 -0.59 -13.75 4.09
CA GLU A 136 0.70 -14.40 4.26
C GLU A 136 1.18 -14.33 5.73
N GLN A 137 0.93 -13.21 6.40
CA GLN A 137 1.14 -13.03 7.84
C GLN A 137 0.31 -14.03 8.65
N LEU A 138 -0.97 -14.19 8.29
CA LEU A 138 -1.86 -15.17 8.92
C LEU A 138 -1.37 -16.61 8.73
N VAL A 139 -0.89 -16.97 7.53
CA VAL A 139 -0.29 -18.29 7.25
C VAL A 139 0.97 -18.54 8.07
N ARG A 140 1.76 -17.50 8.36
CA ARG A 140 2.92 -17.58 9.26
C ARG A 140 2.56 -17.60 10.76
N GLY A 141 1.29 -17.40 11.10
CA GLY A 141 0.82 -17.30 12.49
C GLY A 141 1.28 -16.02 13.19
N VAL A 142 1.66 -14.99 12.43
CA VAL A 142 2.08 -13.68 12.96
C VAL A 142 1.05 -12.66 12.50
N TRP A 143 0.39 -11.96 13.43
CA TRP A 143 -0.60 -10.94 13.08
C TRP A 143 -0.04 -9.55 13.38
N LEU A 144 0.25 -8.76 12.34
CA LEU A 144 0.62 -7.34 12.45
C LEU A 144 -0.50 -6.47 11.84
N PRO A 145 -1.52 -6.10 12.62
CA PRO A 145 -2.71 -5.40 12.13
C PRO A 145 -2.47 -3.95 11.70
N THR A 146 -1.27 -3.42 11.91
CA THR A 146 -0.93 -2.01 11.66
C THR A 146 -0.76 -1.67 10.17
N HIS A 147 -0.70 -2.67 9.29
CA HIS A 147 -0.38 -2.51 7.86
C HIS A 147 -1.50 -2.99 6.91
N ASN A 148 -2.78 -2.79 7.27
CA ASN A 148 -3.89 -3.12 6.36
C ASN A 148 -4.03 -2.06 5.25
N GLU A 149 -3.59 -2.39 4.04
CA GLU A 149 -3.68 -1.48 2.88
C GLU A 149 -5.12 -1.10 2.51
N LEU A 150 -6.11 -1.95 2.82
CA LEU A 150 -7.52 -1.62 2.56
C LEU A 150 -8.04 -0.54 3.52
N LEU A 151 -7.55 -0.52 4.76
CA LEU A 151 -7.96 0.45 5.78
C LEU A 151 -7.18 1.77 5.66
N ARG A 152 -5.88 1.70 5.36
CA ARG A 152 -5.02 2.85 5.11
C ARG A 152 -4.23 2.62 3.82
N PRO A 153 -4.77 3.05 2.66
CA PRO A 153 -4.09 2.85 1.38
C PRO A 153 -2.78 3.62 1.33
N SER A 154 -1.71 2.90 1.02
CA SER A 154 -0.39 3.50 0.83
C SER A 154 -0.37 4.39 -0.41
N PHE A 155 0.61 5.30 -0.49
CA PHE A 155 0.88 6.06 -1.71
C PHE A 155 0.90 5.17 -2.96
N ALA A 156 1.51 3.98 -2.88
CA ALA A 156 1.60 3.07 -4.02
C ALA A 156 0.22 2.59 -4.50
N THR A 157 -0.68 2.27 -3.58
CA THR A 157 -2.05 1.84 -3.90
C THR A 157 -2.83 2.98 -4.56
N LYS A 158 -2.73 4.20 -4.02
CA LYS A 158 -3.37 5.40 -4.60
C LYS A 158 -2.87 5.70 -6.00
N ALA A 159 -1.55 5.68 -6.19
CA ALA A 159 -0.93 5.90 -7.49
C ALA A 159 -1.33 4.82 -8.52
N CYS A 160 -1.47 3.55 -8.08
CA CYS A 160 -1.96 2.47 -8.95
C CYS A 160 -3.42 2.65 -9.35
N VAL A 161 -4.29 3.15 -8.46
CA VAL A 161 -5.69 3.46 -8.81
C VAL A 161 -5.74 4.54 -9.89
N VAL A 162 -5.02 5.65 -9.69
CA VAL A 162 -4.97 6.75 -10.68
C VAL A 162 -4.42 6.25 -12.02
N ALA A 163 -3.30 5.52 -12.00
CA ALA A 163 -2.70 4.95 -13.22
C ALA A 163 -3.66 3.98 -13.93
N ALA A 164 -4.35 3.11 -13.18
CA ALA A 164 -5.31 2.17 -13.75
C ALA A 164 -6.52 2.88 -14.36
N THR A 165 -7.02 3.95 -13.74
CA THR A 165 -8.10 4.79 -14.29
C THR A 165 -7.69 5.47 -15.59
N VAL A 166 -6.50 6.07 -15.64
CA VAL A 166 -5.99 6.72 -16.88
C VAL A 166 -5.86 5.70 -18.00
N LEU A 167 -5.27 4.53 -17.73
CA LEU A 167 -5.09 3.46 -18.72
C LEU A 167 -6.42 2.84 -19.15
N ALA A 168 -7.39 2.71 -18.25
CA ALA A 168 -8.73 2.21 -18.59
C ALA A 168 -9.48 3.21 -19.49
N LEU A 169 -9.38 4.52 -19.20
CA LEU A 169 -9.98 5.56 -20.04
C LEU A 169 -9.34 5.64 -21.42
N GLU A 170 -8.01 5.50 -21.47
CA GLU A 170 -7.26 5.44 -22.72
C GLU A 170 -7.70 4.26 -23.60
N LYS A 171 -7.81 3.05 -23.02
CA LYS A 171 -8.19 1.84 -23.77
C LYS A 171 -9.55 1.90 -24.41
N ASN A 172 -10.48 2.67 -23.84
CA ASN A 172 -11.85 2.79 -24.33
C ASN A 172 -12.04 3.99 -25.27
N GLY A 173 -10.97 4.73 -25.59
CA GLY A 173 -10.92 5.73 -26.68
C GLY A 173 -11.85 6.94 -26.55
N SER A 174 -12.61 7.05 -25.45
CA SER A 174 -13.74 7.99 -25.36
C SER A 174 -13.35 9.38 -24.83
N TYR A 175 -12.23 9.49 -24.08
CA TYR A 175 -11.87 10.73 -23.36
C TYR A 175 -10.38 11.12 -23.40
N LEU A 176 -9.47 10.25 -23.84
CA LEU A 176 -8.03 10.54 -23.92
C LEU A 176 -7.51 10.37 -25.35
N THR A 177 -7.04 11.46 -25.95
CA THR A 177 -6.48 11.48 -27.32
C THR A 177 -4.97 11.71 -27.27
N ALA A 178 -4.25 10.88 -26.50
CA ALA A 178 -2.79 10.92 -26.42
C ALA A 178 -2.20 9.55 -26.77
N PRO A 179 -0.98 9.49 -27.33
CA PRO A 179 -0.36 8.22 -27.69
C PRO A 179 -0.06 7.38 -26.44
N HIS A 180 -0.34 6.07 -26.52
CA HIS A 180 -0.16 5.12 -25.42
C HIS A 180 1.23 5.20 -24.79
N ASP A 181 2.27 5.30 -25.62
CA ASP A 181 3.65 5.32 -25.18
C ASP A 181 3.97 6.54 -24.32
N LEU A 182 3.36 7.69 -24.62
CA LEU A 182 3.54 8.92 -23.83
C LEU A 182 2.83 8.81 -22.48
N ILE A 183 1.60 8.31 -22.46
CA ILE A 183 0.83 8.11 -21.22
C ILE A 183 1.58 7.12 -20.32
N TYR A 184 2.02 6.00 -20.89
CA TYR A 184 2.78 4.99 -20.17
C TYR A 184 4.10 5.56 -19.63
N LEU A 185 4.84 6.34 -20.43
CA LEU A 185 6.07 7.00 -20.00
C LEU A 185 5.83 7.94 -18.81
N VAL A 186 4.76 8.73 -18.84
CA VAL A 186 4.40 9.64 -17.74
C VAL A 186 4.06 8.85 -16.47
N ILE A 187 3.31 7.74 -16.58
CA ILE A 187 2.97 6.88 -15.43
C ILE A 187 4.24 6.26 -14.82
N VAL A 188 5.14 5.74 -15.66
CA VAL A 188 6.42 5.18 -15.20
C VAL A 188 7.26 6.26 -14.51
N GLY A 189 7.41 7.42 -15.15
CA GLY A 189 8.14 8.56 -14.60
C GLY A 189 7.59 8.99 -13.24
N PHE A 190 6.26 9.03 -13.10
CA PHE A 190 5.57 9.32 -11.85
C PHE A 190 5.91 8.29 -10.77
N PHE A 191 5.74 6.98 -11.04
CA PHE A 191 6.06 5.94 -10.06
C PHE A 191 7.53 5.99 -9.61
N VAL A 192 8.45 6.16 -10.56
CA VAL A 192 9.88 6.27 -10.27
C VAL A 192 10.18 7.52 -9.43
N TYR A 193 9.65 8.68 -9.81
CA TYR A 193 9.85 9.95 -9.10
C TYR A 193 9.44 9.84 -7.63
N PHE A 194 8.23 9.34 -7.36
CA PHE A 194 7.74 9.23 -6.00
C PHE A 194 8.46 8.16 -5.19
N LYS A 195 8.84 7.06 -5.82
CA LYS A 195 9.60 6.03 -5.12
C LYS A 195 11.01 6.48 -4.75
N LEU A 196 11.68 7.20 -5.65
CA LEU A 196 12.98 7.80 -5.37
C LEU A 196 12.87 8.87 -4.28
N SER A 197 11.84 9.71 -4.34
CA SER A 197 11.55 10.69 -3.29
C SER A 197 11.36 10.02 -1.93
N ALA A 198 10.61 8.90 -1.87
CA ALA A 198 10.43 8.14 -0.63
C ALA A 198 11.73 7.47 -0.13
N VAL A 199 12.60 6.98 -1.03
CA VAL A 199 13.86 6.31 -0.65
C VAL A 199 14.95 7.31 -0.23
N ILE A 200 15.04 8.47 -0.90
CA ILE A 200 16.09 9.47 -0.67
C ILE A 200 15.68 10.45 0.44
N LEU A 201 14.47 11.01 0.35
CA LEU A 201 14.00 12.06 1.25
C LEU A 201 13.24 11.50 2.47
N HIS A 202 12.99 10.19 2.53
CA HIS A 202 12.18 9.54 3.57
C HIS A 202 10.79 10.16 3.76
N VAL A 203 10.27 10.85 2.74
CA VAL A 203 8.92 11.44 2.77
C VAL A 203 7.90 10.31 2.64
N THR A 204 7.09 10.13 3.68
CA THR A 204 6.19 8.98 3.82
C THR A 204 4.99 9.04 2.88
N ASP A 205 4.38 10.21 2.66
CA ASP A 205 3.20 10.37 1.78
C ASP A 205 3.06 11.80 1.22
N PRO A 206 3.43 12.04 -0.05
CA PRO A 206 3.30 13.37 -0.68
C PRO A 206 1.86 13.73 -1.10
N PHE A 207 0.93 12.76 -1.13
CA PHE A 207 -0.50 13.01 -1.38
C PHE A 207 -1.31 13.35 -0.13
N ALA A 208 -0.76 13.12 1.07
CA ALA A 208 -1.45 13.41 2.32
C ALA A 208 -2.04 14.82 2.44
N PRO A 209 -1.34 15.92 2.04
CA PRO A 209 -1.93 17.25 2.12
C PRO A 209 -3.11 17.45 1.16
N ILE A 210 -3.07 16.84 -0.03
CA ILE A 210 -4.15 16.95 -1.04
C ILE A 210 -5.38 16.18 -0.56
N GLU A 211 -5.19 14.97 -0.05
CA GLU A 211 -6.26 14.14 0.50
C GLU A 211 -6.89 14.79 1.74
N ASN A 212 -6.08 15.34 2.65
CA ASN A 212 -6.59 16.06 3.82
C ASN A 212 -7.40 17.30 3.42
N LEU A 213 -6.99 18.01 2.37
CA LEU A 213 -7.73 19.15 1.83
C LEU A 213 -9.05 18.70 1.20
N PHE A 214 -9.04 17.63 0.40
CA PHE A 214 -10.25 17.06 -0.19
C PHE A 214 -11.24 16.59 0.89
N CYS A 215 -10.75 15.87 1.91
CA CYS A 215 -11.56 15.41 3.04
C CYS A 215 -12.11 16.59 3.86
N ALA A 216 -11.32 17.65 4.05
CA ALA A 216 -11.76 18.85 4.73
C ALA A 216 -12.92 19.53 3.99
N ILE A 217 -12.82 19.67 2.67
CA ILE A 217 -13.78 20.40 1.83
C ILE A 217 -15.03 19.58 1.55
N PHE A 218 -14.88 18.33 1.08
CA PHE A 218 -15.99 17.55 0.52
C PHE A 218 -16.56 16.49 1.46
N MET A 219 -15.75 15.95 2.37
CA MET A 219 -16.18 14.88 3.30
C MET A 219 -16.50 15.38 4.71
N GLY A 220 -16.79 16.68 4.84
CA GLY A 220 -17.29 17.24 6.10
C GLY A 220 -16.21 17.52 7.15
N GLY A 221 -14.92 17.46 6.82
CA GLY A 221 -13.87 17.79 7.80
C GLY A 221 -13.95 19.22 8.35
N ILE A 222 -14.43 20.18 7.55
CA ILE A 222 -14.75 21.54 8.01
C ILE A 222 -15.95 21.52 8.98
N TRP A 223 -16.99 20.74 8.69
CA TRP A 223 -18.17 20.62 9.55
C TRP A 223 -17.84 19.95 10.89
N ASP A 224 -16.99 18.92 10.88
CA ASP A 224 -16.51 18.24 12.09
C ASP A 224 -15.54 19.11 12.91
N ALA A 225 -14.73 19.96 12.26
CA ALA A 225 -13.88 20.93 12.95
C ALA A 225 -14.73 22.03 13.62
N VAL A 226 -15.76 22.53 12.93
CA VAL A 226 -16.71 23.51 13.46
C VAL A 226 -17.55 22.91 14.60
N SER A 227 -18.06 21.69 14.44
CA SER A 227 -18.80 20.97 15.48
C SER A 227 -17.96 20.75 16.74
N ARG A 228 -16.69 20.34 16.59
CA ARG A 228 -15.74 20.23 17.72
C ARG A 228 -15.41 21.57 18.37
N ALA A 229 -15.24 22.63 17.59
CA ALA A 229 -15.00 23.97 18.13
C ALA A 229 -16.23 24.53 18.87
N LEU A 230 -17.44 24.24 18.38
CA LEU A 230 -18.70 24.59 19.04
C LEU A 230 -18.91 23.79 20.32
N ALA A 231 -18.63 22.48 20.32
CA ALA A 231 -18.65 21.64 21.51
C ALA A 231 -17.67 22.14 22.57
N ALA A 232 -16.41 22.40 22.19
CA ALA A 232 -15.39 22.95 23.09
C ALA A 232 -15.77 24.35 23.63
N SER A 233 -16.45 25.18 22.83
CA SER A 233 -16.94 26.49 23.27
C SER A 233 -18.12 26.37 24.25
N ARG A 234 -18.98 25.37 24.05
CA ARG A 234 -20.10 25.05 24.96
C ARG A 234 -19.59 24.52 26.29
N ASP A 235 -18.58 23.66 26.28
CA ASP A 235 -17.95 23.13 27.50
C ASP A 235 -17.22 24.24 28.29
N ARG A 236 -16.56 25.17 27.60
CA ARG A 236 -15.98 26.37 28.25
C ARG A 236 -17.03 27.28 28.87
N ARG A 237 -18.18 27.48 28.22
CA ARG A 237 -19.30 28.26 28.78
C ARG A 237 -19.92 27.56 30.00
N ALA A 238 -20.05 26.23 29.98
CA ALA A 238 -20.54 25.47 31.12
C ALA A 238 -19.57 25.56 32.31
N ALA A 239 -18.26 25.47 32.07
CA ALA A 239 -17.23 25.62 33.11
C ALA A 239 -17.15 27.05 33.69
N GLY A 240 -17.38 28.08 32.88
CA GLY A 240 -17.47 29.47 33.34
C GLY A 240 -18.67 29.71 34.28
N HIS A 241 -19.82 29.10 33.96
CA HIS A 241 -21.03 29.23 34.78
C HIS A 241 -20.95 28.50 36.13
N SER A 242 -20.10 27.49 36.25
CA SER A 242 -19.81 26.81 37.53
C SER A 242 -18.92 27.65 38.45
N ASN A 243 -18.05 28.50 37.89
CA ASN A 243 -17.18 29.38 38.68
C ASN A 243 -17.88 30.65 39.18
N GLU A 244 -18.88 31.17 38.46
CA GLU A 244 -19.67 32.35 38.93
C GLU A 244 -20.65 32.01 40.06
N ASN A 245 -21.12 30.77 40.17
CA ASN A 245 -21.97 30.34 41.29
C ASN A 245 -21.20 30.07 42.60
N GLY A 246 -19.86 30.14 42.61
CA GLY A 246 -19.03 29.82 43.76
C GLY A 246 -18.58 31.01 44.61
N SER A 247 -18.90 32.25 44.25
CA SER A 247 -18.27 33.42 44.89
C SER A 247 -19.18 34.62 45.13
N ILE A 248 -20.46 34.42 45.51
CA ILE A 248 -21.31 35.51 45.99
C ILE A 248 -22.07 35.09 47.26
N ALA A 249 -21.68 35.72 48.37
CA ALA A 249 -22.40 35.91 49.65
C ALA A 249 -22.65 34.66 50.54
N ALA A 250 -22.59 34.73 51.87
CA ALA A 250 -22.12 35.71 52.83
C ALA A 250 -22.13 35.03 54.21
N SER A 251 -21.17 35.43 55.04
CA SER A 251 -21.20 35.55 56.49
C SER A 251 -22.56 35.48 57.23
N GLU A 252 -22.49 34.89 58.44
CA GLU A 252 -23.25 35.16 59.69
C GLU A 252 -24.22 34.09 60.26
N LYS A 253 -23.77 33.55 61.42
CA LYS A 253 -24.46 33.40 62.71
C LYS A 253 -25.45 32.23 63.01
N LYS A 254 -24.93 31.37 63.89
CA LYS A 254 -25.40 30.97 65.25
C LYS A 254 -26.52 29.93 65.46
N ASP A 255 -26.34 29.26 66.62
CA ASP A 255 -27.16 28.34 67.41
C ASP A 255 -27.04 26.86 67.00
N GLN A 256 -26.62 25.89 67.84
CA GLN A 256 -26.49 25.78 69.31
C GLN A 256 -25.15 25.16 69.73
#